data_AF-A0A7H4M3B5-F1
#
_entry.id   AF-A0A7H4M3B5-F1
#
_cell.length_a   1.000
_cell.length_b   1.000
_cell.length_c   1.000
_cell.angle_alpha   90.00
_cell.angle_beta   90.00
_cell.angle_gamma   90.00
#
_symmetry.space_group_name_H-M   'P 1'
#
loop_
_entity.id
_entity.type
_entity.pdbx_description
1 polymer ?
#
loop_
_entity_poly.entity_id
_entity_poly.type
_entity_poly.pdbx_seq_one_letter_code
_entity_poly.pdbx_strand_id
1 'polypeptide(L)'
;MIANIPVSLRIGITSGIGLFIGMMGLKNAGVIVANPETLVSIGNLTSHSVLLGILGFFIIAILASRNIHAAVLVSIVVTTLLGWLLGDVHYTESYPCRRASRRSLGMLTWQAR
;
A
#
# COMPACT_ATOMS: atom_id res chain seq x y z
N MET A 1 24.92 -13.01 -20.94
CA MET A 1 23.46 -12.82 -21.14
C MET A 1 22.89 -11.50 -20.57
N ILE A 2 23.55 -10.78 -19.66
CA ILE A 2 23.02 -9.50 -19.13
C ILE A 2 23.19 -8.30 -20.06
N ALA A 3 24.03 -8.41 -21.10
CA ALA A 3 24.32 -7.35 -22.07
C ALA A 3 23.24 -7.18 -23.17
N ASN A 4 22.29 -8.11 -23.26
CA ASN A 4 21.28 -8.12 -24.33
C ASN A 4 20.00 -7.36 -23.98
N ILE A 5 19.85 -6.91 -22.73
CA ILE A 5 18.71 -6.12 -22.30
C ILE A 5 19.15 -4.65 -22.32
N PRO A 6 18.55 -3.80 -23.19
CA PRO A 6 18.94 -2.40 -23.29
C PRO A 6 18.69 -1.69 -21.96
N VAL A 7 19.64 -0.84 -21.56
CA VAL A 7 19.60 -0.11 -20.28
C VAL A 7 18.31 0.71 -20.13
N SER A 8 17.77 1.24 -21.22
CA SER A 8 16.49 1.96 -21.23
C SER A 8 15.31 1.12 -20.72
N LEU A 9 15.28 -0.19 -21.00
CA LEU A 9 14.20 -1.07 -20.54
C LEU A 9 14.30 -1.32 -19.03
N ARG A 10 15.52 -1.41 -18.49
CA ARG A 10 15.76 -1.54 -17.05
C ARG A 10 15.37 -0.29 -16.28
N ILE A 11 15.72 0.89 -16.80
CA ILE A 11 15.37 2.18 -16.17
C ILE A 11 13.85 2.42 -16.26
N GLY A 12 13.21 2.03 -17.36
CA GLY A 12 11.76 2.11 -17.51
C GLY A 12 10.98 1.29 -16.47
N ILE A 13 11.38 0.02 -16.25
CA ILE A 13 10.71 -0.85 -15.27
C ILE A 13 10.87 -0.30 -13.84
N THR A 14 12.07 0.14 -13.47
CA THR A 14 12.34 0.66 -12.13
C THR A 14 11.60 1.96 -11.85
N SER A 15 11.57 2.89 -12.83
CA SER A 15 10.77 4.11 -12.76
C SER A 15 9.27 3.82 -12.64
N GLY A 16 8.76 2.87 -13.44
CA GLY A 16 7.35 2.47 -13.42
C GLY A 16 6.90 1.89 -12.08
N ILE A 17 7.70 1.01 -11.47
CA ILE A 17 7.40 0.43 -10.16
C ILE A 17 7.41 1.51 -9.07
N GLY A 18 8.37 2.44 -9.10
CA GLY A 18 8.44 3.53 -8.13
C GLY A 18 7.21 4.45 -8.19
N LEU A 19 6.81 4.84 -9.40
CA LEU A 19 5.65 5.71 -9.60
C LEU A 19 4.33 4.99 -9.23
N PHE A 20 4.24 3.69 -9.53
CA PHE A 20 3.09 2.86 -9.16
C PHE A 20 2.93 2.69 -7.65
N ILE A 21 4.01 2.39 -6.93
CA ILE A 21 4.00 2.26 -5.46
C ILE A 21 3.66 3.61 -4.82
N GLY A 22 4.15 4.72 -5.36
CA GLY A 22 3.79 6.07 -4.90
C GLY A 22 2.28 6.34 -5.00
N MET A 23 1.66 5.99 -6.14
CA MET A 23 0.21 6.13 -6.30
C MET A 23 -0.59 5.23 -5.34
N MET A 24 -0.15 3.98 -5.14
CA MET A 24 -0.79 3.06 -4.19
C MET A 24 -0.70 3.57 -2.74
N GLY A 25 0.42 4.18 -2.35
CA GLY A 25 0.58 4.84 -1.05
C GLY A 25 -0.39 6.00 -0.85
N LEU A 26 -0.52 6.86 -1.85
CA LEU A 26 -1.39 8.04 -1.77
C LEU A 26 -2.90 7.67 -1.76
N LYS A 27 -3.26 6.54 -2.39
CA LYS A 27 -4.59 5.93 -2.30
C LYS A 27 -4.84 5.28 -0.93
N ASN A 28 -3.87 4.57 -0.35
CA ASN A 28 -4.01 3.95 0.98
C ASN A 28 -4.04 4.99 2.11
N ALA A 29 -3.36 6.12 1.94
CA ALA A 29 -3.40 7.25 2.88
C ALA A 29 -4.74 8.02 2.85
N GLY A 30 -5.67 7.67 1.95
CA GLY A 30 -6.98 8.33 1.83
C GLY A 30 -6.96 9.71 1.18
N VAL A 31 -5.77 10.23 0.82
CA VAL A 31 -5.62 11.53 0.15
C VAL A 31 -6.25 11.51 -1.24
N ILE A 32 -6.18 10.37 -1.93
CA ILE A 32 -6.84 10.13 -3.21
C ILE A 32 -8.00 9.16 -3.02
N VAL A 33 -9.23 9.66 -3.19
CA VAL A 33 -10.44 8.84 -3.27
C VAL A 33 -10.84 8.73 -4.75
N ALA A 34 -11.16 7.51 -5.18
CA ALA A 34 -11.60 7.27 -6.55
C ALA A 34 -13.00 7.86 -6.74
N ASN A 35 -13.09 8.96 -7.49
CA ASN A 35 -14.36 9.46 -8.01
C ASN A 35 -14.51 9.04 -9.48
N PRO A 36 -15.73 8.70 -9.94
CA PRO A 36 -15.97 8.15 -11.27
C PRO A 36 -15.70 9.14 -12.42
N GLU A 37 -15.50 10.43 -12.16
CA GLU A 37 -15.32 11.45 -13.21
C GLU A 37 -13.89 11.97 -13.36
N THR A 38 -13.05 11.86 -12.32
CA THR A 38 -11.63 12.17 -12.40
C THR A 38 -10.89 11.12 -11.58
N LEU A 39 -10.03 10.32 -12.23
CA LEU A 39 -9.29 9.20 -11.63
C LEU A 39 -8.48 9.53 -10.35
N VAL A 40 -8.47 10.79 -9.92
CA VAL A 40 -7.83 11.30 -8.70
C VAL A 40 -8.69 12.45 -8.15
N SER A 41 -9.47 12.20 -7.10
CA SER A 41 -10.19 13.26 -6.40
C SER A 41 -9.70 13.37 -4.96
N ILE A 42 -9.59 14.61 -4.48
CA ILE A 42 -9.12 14.91 -3.12
C ILE A 42 -10.23 14.46 -2.17
N GLY A 43 -9.96 13.44 -1.37
CA GLY A 43 -10.89 12.93 -0.37
C GLY A 43 -11.26 13.99 0.66
N ASN A 44 -12.36 13.79 1.38
CA ASN A 44 -12.83 14.70 2.42
C ASN A 44 -11.73 14.88 3.50
N LEU A 45 -11.06 16.03 3.46
CA LEU A 45 -9.87 16.37 4.26
C LEU A 45 -10.13 16.35 5.78
N THR A 46 -11.41 16.26 6.17
CA THR A 46 -11.90 16.25 7.54
C THR A 46 -12.10 14.84 8.11
N SER A 47 -11.85 13.77 7.35
CA SER A 47 -11.95 12.40 7.87
C SER A 47 -10.69 11.99 8.64
N HIS A 48 -10.87 11.32 9.78
CA HIS A 48 -9.79 10.92 10.69
C HIS A 48 -8.71 10.07 9.99
N SER A 49 -9.09 9.25 9.01
CA SER A 49 -8.16 8.43 8.23
C SER A 49 -7.25 9.24 7.30
N VAL A 50 -7.74 10.33 6.70
CA VAL A 50 -6.94 11.20 5.82
C VAL A 50 -5.92 12.00 6.62
N LEU A 51 -6.32 12.47 7.81
CA LEU A 51 -5.42 13.19 8.72
C LEU A 51 -4.25 12.30 9.17
N LEU A 52 -4.54 11.04 9.52
CA LEU A 52 -3.52 10.04 9.86
C LEU A 52 -2.60 9.71 8.66
N GLY A 53 -3.17 9.58 7.46
CA GLY A 53 -2.41 9.32 6.24
C GLY A 53 -1.44 10.44 5.88
N ILE A 54 -1.89 11.70 5.96
CA ILE A 54 -1.05 12.89 5.72
C ILE A 54 0.04 13.01 6.79
N LEU A 55 -0.30 12.82 8.06
CA LEU A 55 0.64 12.93 9.19
C LEU A 55 1.72 11.84 9.09
N GLY A 56 1.34 10.58 8.84
CA GLY A 56 2.27 9.48 8.62
C GLY A 56 3.18 9.69 7.40
N PHE A 57 2.62 10.17 6.28
CA PHE A 57 3.41 10.52 5.09
C PHE A 57 4.42 11.65 5.37
N PHE A 58 4.01 12.68 6.12
CA PHE A 58 4.87 13.79 6.47
C PHE A 58 6.03 13.35 7.38
N ILE A 59 5.77 12.48 8.36
CA ILE A 59 6.81 11.88 9.22
C ILE A 59 7.82 11.11 8.35
N ILE A 60 7.35 10.25 7.45
CA ILE A 60 8.22 9.47 6.56
C ILE A 60 9.07 10.42 5.69
N ALA A 61 8.47 11.44 5.08
CA ALA A 61 9.16 12.37 4.20
C ALA A 61 10.27 13.17 4.92
N ILE A 62 9.98 13.70 6.11
CA ILE A 62 10.96 14.45 6.91
C ILE A 62 12.11 13.54 7.32
N LEU A 63 11.81 12.33 7.80
CA LEU A 63 12.81 11.41 8.33
C LEU A 63 13.67 10.79 7.22
N ALA A 64 13.07 10.54 6.04
CA ALA A 64 13.77 10.12 4.84
C ALA A 64 14.73 11.21 4.31
N SER A 65 14.36 12.50 4.41
CA SER A 65 15.24 13.62 4.00
C SER A 65 16.54 13.68 4.80
N ARG A 66 16.55 13.13 6.03
CA ARG A 66 17.72 13.08 6.92
C ARG A 66 18.65 11.88 6.66
N ASN A 67 18.42 11.08 5.62
CA ASN A 67 19.25 9.93 5.22
C ASN A 67 19.52 8.89 6.34
N ILE A 68 18.63 8.79 7.32
CA ILE A 68 18.73 7.77 8.37
C ILE A 68 18.17 6.47 7.78
N HIS A 69 18.97 5.42 7.66
CA HIS A 69 18.51 4.13 7.13
C HIS A 69 17.35 3.51 7.95
N ALA A 70 17.22 3.92 9.22
CA ALA A 70 16.11 3.54 10.11
C ALA A 70 14.84 4.43 9.97
N ALA A 71 14.81 5.41 9.06
CA ALA A 71 13.70 6.36 8.93
C ALA A 71 12.35 5.66 8.71
N VAL A 72 12.32 4.66 7.83
CA VAL A 72 11.09 3.89 7.56
C VAL A 72 10.64 3.11 8.80
N LEU A 73 11.58 2.49 9.52
CA LEU A 73 11.25 1.69 10.70
C LEU A 73 10.69 2.55 11.84
N VAL A 74 11.31 3.71 12.11
CA VAL A 74 10.83 4.66 13.13
C VAL A 74 9.46 5.21 12.76
N SER A 75 9.24 5.52 11.47
CA SER A 75 7.96 6.05 11.02
C SER A 75 6.79 5.08 11.22
N ILE A 76 7.00 3.78 11.00
CA ILE A 76 5.98 2.75 11.22
C ILE A 76 5.61 2.70 12.70
N VAL A 77 6.60 2.68 13.60
CA VAL A 77 6.37 2.67 15.05
C VAL A 77 5.55 3.89 15.49
N VAL A 78 5.93 5.08 15.02
CA VAL A 78 5.22 6.33 15.36
C VAL A 78 3.80 6.34 14.80
N THR A 79 3.62 5.93 13.54
CA THR A 79 2.31 5.91 12.88
C THR A 79 1.37 4.89 13.53
N THR A 80 1.90 3.73 13.94
CA THR A 80 1.14 2.73 14.69
C THR A 80 0.75 3.23 16.09
N LEU A 81 1.65 3.91 16.80
CA LEU A 81 1.34 4.54 18.09
C LEU A 81 0.24 5.60 17.97
N LEU A 82 0.31 6.45 16.94
CA LEU A 82 -0.72 7.44 16.64
C LEU A 82 -2.05 6.78 16.29
N GLY A 83 -2.05 5.77 15.42
CA GLY A 83 -3.26 5.02 15.08
C GLY A 83 -3.89 4.32 16.28
N TRP A 84 -3.08 3.82 17.21
CA TRP A 84 -3.56 3.21 18.45
C TRP A 84 -4.18 4.22 19.41
N LEU A 85 -3.56 5.40 19.56
CA LEU A 85 -4.09 6.50 20.37
C LEU A 85 -5.40 7.07 19.83
N LEU A 86 -5.60 7.08 18.52
CA LEU A 86 -6.84 7.56 17.89
C LEU A 86 -8.00 6.56 17.96
N GLY A 87 -7.80 5.34 18.50
CA GLY A 87 -8.89 4.42 18.84
C GLY A 87 -9.57 3.71 17.67
N ASP A 88 -9.05 3.82 16.44
CA ASP A 88 -9.61 3.23 15.22
C ASP A 88 -9.18 1.76 15.01
N VAL A 89 -8.75 1.08 16.08
CA VAL A 89 -8.39 -0.35 16.04
C VAL A 89 -9.65 -1.17 16.29
N HIS A 90 -10.50 -1.25 15.25
CA HIS A 90 -11.61 -2.19 15.22
C HIS A 90 -11.07 -3.62 15.15
N TYR A 91 -11.02 -4.30 16.29
CA TYR A 91 -10.81 -5.74 16.36
C TYR A 91 -12.05 -6.43 15.77
N THR A 92 -12.03 -6.70 14.47
CA THR A 92 -13.08 -7.53 13.85
C THR A 92 -12.95 -8.94 14.41
N GLU A 93 -13.99 -9.38 15.10
CA GLU A 93 -14.01 -10.64 15.83
C GLU A 93 -13.84 -11.85 14.88
N SER A 94 -13.03 -12.80 15.34
CA SER A 94 -13.12 -14.26 15.13
C SER A 94 -13.73 -14.79 13.82
N TYR A 95 -12.88 -15.35 12.95
CA TYR A 95 -13.32 -16.15 11.80
C TYR A 95 -13.92 -17.50 12.26
N PRO A 96 -15.21 -17.81 12.03
CA PRO A 96 -15.61 -19.21 11.94
C PRO A 96 -15.03 -19.80 10.66
N CYS A 97 -14.27 -20.88 10.82
CA CYS A 97 -13.66 -21.65 9.73
C CYS A 97 -14.73 -22.11 8.72
N ARG A 98 -14.97 -21.37 7.63
CA ARG A 98 -15.95 -21.74 6.60
C ARG A 98 -15.26 -22.14 5.28
N ARG A 99 -15.03 -23.45 5.15
CA ARG A 99 -15.18 -24.26 3.92
C ARG A 99 -14.30 -23.86 2.71
N ALA A 100 -13.00 -24.12 2.81
CA ALA A 100 -12.03 -24.05 1.72
C ALA A 100 -11.63 -25.43 1.13
N SER A 101 -12.54 -26.43 1.09
CA SER A 101 -12.18 -27.80 0.63
C SER A 101 -13.01 -28.35 -0.54
N ARG A 102 -13.58 -27.51 -1.42
CA ARG A 102 -14.38 -28.01 -2.57
C ARG A 102 -14.09 -27.40 -3.94
N ARG A 103 -13.00 -26.64 -4.08
CA ARG A 103 -12.56 -26.11 -5.38
C ARG A 103 -11.33 -26.82 -5.97
N SER A 104 -10.67 -27.72 -5.24
CA SER A 104 -9.53 -28.48 -5.77
C SER A 104 -9.93 -29.71 -6.60
N LEU A 105 -11.20 -30.11 -6.62
CA LEU A 105 -11.65 -31.26 -7.43
C LEU A 105 -11.85 -30.92 -8.92
N GLY A 106 -11.93 -29.64 -9.29
CA GLY A 106 -12.05 -29.19 -10.68
C GLY A 106 -10.71 -28.93 -11.39
N MET A 107 -9.59 -29.00 -10.66
CA MET A 107 -8.24 -28.78 -11.21
C MET A 107 -7.52 -30.07 -11.62
N LEU A 108 -8.04 -31.25 -11.25
CA LEU A 108 -7.45 -32.55 -11.62
C LEU A 108 -7.76 -32.99 -13.06
N THR A 109 -8.62 -32.26 -13.80
CA THR A 109 -9.00 -32.65 -15.18
C THR A 109 -8.31 -31.83 -16.29
N TRP A 110 -7.43 -30.88 -15.95
CA TRP A 110 -6.72 -30.02 -16.92
C TRP A 110 -5.20 -30.30 -17.05
N GLN A 111 -4.67 -31.34 -16.39
CA GLN A 111 -3.25 -31.70 -16.47
C GLN A 111 -2.99 -32.98 -17.28
N ALA A 112 -3.99 -33.44 -18.05
CA ALA A 112 -3.90 -34.62 -18.92
C ALA A 112 -4.40 -34.31 -20.36
N ARG A 113 -4.00 -33.16 -20.91
CA ARG A 113 -4.12 -32.80 -22.32
C ARG A 113 -3.02 -31.84 -22.70
#